data_AF-A0A7X6W1Y0-F1
#
_entry.id   AF-A0A7X6W1Y0-F1
#
_cell.length_a   1.000
_cell.length_b   1.000
_cell.length_c   1.000
_cell.angle_alpha   90.00
_cell.angle_beta   90.00
_cell.angle_gamma   90.00
#
_symmetry.space_group_name_H-M   'P 1'
#
loop_
_entity.id
_entity.type
_entity.pdbx_description
1 polymer ?
#
loop_
_entity_poly.entity_id
_entity_poly.type
_entity_poly.pdbx_seq_one_letter_code
_entity_poly.pdbx_strand_id
1 'polypeptide(L)' 'MRPSFRAETEGKRRNTYELVVLAAKRARQLREGAMCLVDPQPANPLTAALAEIAEGKIDSEYVQEISEG' A
#
# COMPACT_ATOMS: atom_id res chain seq x y z
N MET A 1 8.78 -33.24 -25.40
CA MET A 1 9.11 -33.04 -23.96
C MET A 1 9.93 -31.76 -23.80
N ARG A 2 9.25 -30.65 -23.51
CA ARG A 2 9.83 -29.42 -22.95
C ARG A 2 8.82 -28.99 -21.89
N PRO A 3 9.17 -28.91 -20.60
CA PRO A 3 8.21 -28.49 -19.59
C PRO A 3 7.90 -27.02 -19.89
N SER A 4 6.66 -26.76 -20.29
CA SER A 4 6.07 -25.44 -20.40
C SER A 4 6.38 -24.69 -19.10
N PHE A 5 7.20 -23.66 -19.23
CA PHE A 5 7.75 -22.90 -18.12
C PHE A 5 6.61 -22.36 -17.25
N ARG A 6 6.52 -22.94 -16.06
CA ARG A 6 5.81 -22.50 -14.85
C ARG A 6 4.31 -22.24 -14.97
N ALA A 7 3.59 -23.19 -14.37
CA ALA A 7 2.38 -22.96 -13.62
C ALA A 7 2.45 -21.71 -12.72
N GLU A 8 1.27 -21.10 -12.59
CA GLU A 8 0.77 -20.41 -11.40
C GLU A 8 1.45 -19.10 -11.02
N THR A 9 0.88 -17.99 -11.52
CA THR A 9 0.94 -16.71 -10.81
C THR A 9 -0.46 -16.15 -10.62
N GLU A 10 -1.35 -16.94 -9.99
CA GLU A 10 -2.58 -16.43 -9.36
C GLU A 10 -2.23 -15.75 -8.03
N GLY A 11 -1.32 -14.77 -8.09
CA GLY A 11 -1.09 -13.84 -7.00
C GLY A 11 -1.71 -12.52 -7.41
N LYS A 12 -2.88 -12.19 -6.86
CA LYS A 12 -3.59 -10.90 -6.94
C LYS A 12 -2.66 -9.77 -7.43
N ARG A 13 -2.52 -9.59 -8.76
CA ARG A 13 -1.61 -8.57 -9.31
C ARG A 13 -2.28 -7.24 -9.05
N ARG A 14 -2.00 -6.64 -7.89
CA ARG A 14 -2.35 -5.25 -7.62
C ARG A 14 -1.75 -4.41 -8.74
N ASN A 15 -2.60 -3.62 -9.40
CA ASN A 15 -2.13 -2.79 -10.48
C ASN A 15 -1.09 -1.80 -9.91
N THR A 16 0.08 -1.70 -10.55
CA THR A 16 1.16 -0.84 -10.07
C THR A 16 0.69 0.61 -9.92
N TYR A 17 -0.24 1.06 -10.78
CA TYR A 17 -0.87 2.38 -10.69
C TYR A 17 -1.72 2.53 -9.43
N GLU A 18 -2.54 1.53 -9.09
CA GLU A 18 -3.36 1.56 -7.87
C GLU A 18 -2.49 1.62 -6.61
N LEU A 19 -1.39 0.87 -6.61
CA LEU A 19 -0.45 0.84 -5.48
C LEU A 19 0.22 2.21 -5.28
N VAL A 20 0.64 2.86 -6.38
CA VAL A 20 1.22 4.21 -6.35
C VAL A 20 0.20 5.23 -5.87
N VAL A 21 -1.05 5.18 -6.38
CA VAL A 21 -2.12 6.09 -5.96
C VAL A 21 -2.47 5.88 -4.49
N LEU A 22 -2.55 4.63 -4.03
CA LEU A 22 -2.81 4.29 -2.63
C LEU A 22 -1.73 4.85 -1.70
N ALA A 23 -0.45 4.59 -2.04
CA ALA A 23 0.68 5.10 -1.28
C ALA A 23 0.70 6.64 -1.24
N ALA A 24 0.39 7.30 -2.36
CA ALA A 24 0.33 8.76 -2.42
C ALA A 24 -0.81 9.34 -1.57
N LYS A 25 -2.01 8.76 -1.62
CA LYS A 25 -3.14 9.16 -0.78
C LYS A 25 -2.82 9.00 0.70
N ARG A 26 -2.25 7.84 1.06
CA ARG A 26 -1.88 7.55 2.45
C ARG A 26 -0.76 8.46 2.96
N ALA A 27 0.26 8.72 2.14
CA ALA A 27 1.33 9.66 2.48
C ALA A 27 0.80 11.08 2.72
N ARG A 28 -0.24 11.50 1.99
CA ARG A 28 -0.91 12.78 2.23
C ARG A 28 -1.62 12.81 3.58
N GLN A 29 -2.35 11.76 3.94
CA GLN A 29 -2.99 11.65 5.26
C GLN A 29 -1.98 11.73 6.40
N LEU A 30 -0.86 11.01 6.29
CA LEU A 30 0.23 11.05 7.27
C LEU A 30 0.81 12.47 7.41
N ARG A 31 0.90 13.21 6.30
CA ARG A 31 1.35 14.61 6.31
C ARG A 31 0.30 15.55 6.92
N GLU A 32 -0.98 15.26 6.76
CA GLU A 32 -2.09 16.01 7.36
C GLU A 32 -2.26 15.72 8.86
N GLY A 33 -1.46 14.80 9.43
CA GLY A 33 -1.44 14.48 10.86
C GLY A 33 -2.13 13.16 11.21
N ALA A 34 -2.45 12.32 10.23
CA ALA A 34 -2.97 10.99 10.50
C ALA A 34 -1.95 10.12 11.23
N MET A 35 -2.45 9.23 12.09
CA MET A 35 -1.62 8.30 12.85
C MET A 35 -0.95 7.30 11.91
N CYS A 36 0.37 7.12 12.09
CA CYS A 36 1.12 6.07 11.42
C CYS A 36 0.95 4.76 12.17
N LEU A 37 0.64 3.69 11.44
CA LEU A 37 0.42 2.34 11.97
C LEU A 37 1.70 1.49 11.93
N VAL A 38 2.78 2.03 11.35
CA VAL A 38 4.11 1.42 11.29
C VAL A 38 5.01 1.99 12.38
N ASP A 39 5.77 1.11 13.03
CA ASP A 39 6.79 1.43 14.02
C ASP A 39 8.10 0.74 13.65
N PRO A 40 9.23 1.45 13.46
CA PRO A 40 9.42 2.89 13.65
C PRO A 40 8.76 3.74 12.56
N GLN A 41 8.17 4.87 12.96
CA GLN A 41 7.61 5.85 12.02
C GLN A 41 8.75 6.51 11.23
N PRO A 42 8.84 6.28 9.91
CA PRO A 42 9.90 6.88 9.12
C PRO A 42 9.63 8.37 8.88
N ALA A 43 10.69 9.17 8.78
CA ALA A 43 10.59 10.62 8.58
C ALA A 43 9.92 11.01 7.25
N ASN A 44 9.97 10.13 6.24
CA ASN A 44 9.31 10.35 4.97
C ASN A 44 7.92 9.68 4.96
N PRO A 45 6.82 10.45 4.84
CA PRO A 45 5.46 9.90 4.84
C PRO A 45 5.18 8.94 3.68
N LEU A 46 5.91 9.06 2.56
CA LEU A 46 5.79 8.12 1.44
C LEU A 46 6.40 6.76 1.77
N THR A 47 7.52 6.75 2.48
CA THR A 47 8.15 5.53 2.99
C THR A 47 7.26 4.87 4.06
N ALA A 48 6.65 5.66 4.94
CA ALA A 48 5.68 5.17 5.93
C ALA A 48 4.49 4.49 5.25
N ALA A 49 3.86 5.16 4.28
CA ALA A 49 2.72 4.61 3.55
C ALA A 49 3.06 3.31 2.82
N LEU A 50 4.23 3.24 2.17
CA LEU A 50 4.68 2.01 1.51
C LEU A 50 4.96 0.89 2.50
N ALA A 51 5.53 1.20 3.67
CA ALA A 51 5.76 0.21 4.73
C ALA A 51 4.43 -0.33 5.29
N GLU A 52 3.45 0.54 5.54
CA GLU A 52 2.12 0.13 6.00
C GLU A 52 1.40 -0.77 4.98
N ILE A 53 1.52 -0.46 3.69
CA ILE A 53 0.96 -1.27 2.59
C ILE A 53 1.71 -2.61 2.46
N ALA A 54 3.02 -2.62 2.72
CA ALA A 54 3.84 -3.82 2.69
C ALA A 54 3.56 -4.76 3.87
N GLU A 55 3.28 -4.19 5.06
CA GLU A 55 2.84 -4.94 6.24
C GLU A 55 1.38 -5.39 6.17
N GLY A 56 0.61 -4.88 5.19
CA GLY A 56 -0.80 -5.21 5.03
C GLY A 56 -1.71 -4.54 6.07
N LYS A 57 -1.23 -3.48 6.74
CA LYS A 57 -2.01 -2.67 7.67
C LYS A 57 -2.92 -1.65 6.97
N ILE A 58 -2.57 -1.30 5.73
CA ILE A 58 -3.33 -0.39 4.87
C ILE A 58 -3.64 -1.08 3.55
N ASP A 59 -4.91 -1.07 3.19
CA ASP A 59 -5.43 -1.50 1.90
C ASP A 59 -6.28 -0.40 1.25
N SER A 60 -6.66 -0.62 -0.01
CA SER A 60 -7.43 0.35 -0.80
C SER A 60 -8.79 0.67 -0.21
N GLU A 61 -9.38 -0.26 0.55
CA GLU A 61 -10.68 -0.10 1.20
C GLU A 61 -10.52 0.79 2.44
N TYR A 62 -9.50 0.54 3.25
CA TYR A 62 -9.17 1.34 4.43
C TYR A 62 -8.91 2.82 4.13
N VAL A 63 -8.21 3.14 3.02
CA VAL A 63 -7.94 4.55 2.66
C VAL A 63 -9.20 5.30 2.21
N GLN A 64 -10.23 4.60 1.72
CA GLN A 64 -11.49 5.23 1.29
C GLN A 64 -12.29 5.73 2.49
N GLU A 65 -12.38 4.93 3.57
CA GLU A 65 -13.11 5.27 4.80
C GLU A 65 -12.63 6.58 5.43
N ILE A 66 -11.34 6.87 5.36
CA ILE A 66 -10.75 8.08 5.98
C ILE A 66 -10.89 9.34 5.12
N SER A 67 -11.37 9.23 3.87
CA SER A 67 -11.60 10.40 3.00
C SER A 67 -13.05 10.88 2.96
N GLU A 68 -13.99 10.09 3.51
CA GLU A 68 -15.41 10.43 3.56
C GLU A 68 -15.90 10.93 4.93
N GLY A 69 -15.00 11.08 5.91
CA GLY A 69 -15.28 11.70 7.23
C GLY A 69 -14.58 13.04 7.39
#